data_AF-A0A401U423-F1
#
_entry.id   AF-A0A401U423-F1
#
_cell.length_a   1.000
_cell.length_b   1.000
_cell.length_c   1.000
_cell.angle_alpha   90.00
_cell.angle_beta   90.00
_cell.angle_gamma   90.00
#
_symmetry.space_group_name_H-M   'P 1'
#
loop_
_entity.id
_entity.type
_entity.pdbx_description
1 polymer ?
#
loop_
_entity_poly.entity_id
_entity_poly.type
_entity_poly.pdbx_seq_one_letter_code
_entity_poly.pdbx_strand_id
1 'polypeptide(L)'
;VVPCYLKSHSQGEYVFDRGWAEAYHRAGGSYYPKLQVSVPFTPATGPRLLIRDGVDREMIGSALARGLRALCNATEASSVHVTFAREDEAKFLGAHGFLQRTDQQFHWHNQGYKTFDDFLGSLNSRHRKGIKRERREALAAGITIHWLTGSDITEDAWDAFFEFYMETG
;
A
#
# COMPACT_ATOMS: atom_id res chain seq x y z
N VAL A 1 19.81 -1.14 -0.69
CA VAL A 1 18.95 -2.34 -0.66
C VAL A 1 17.59 -1.98 -1.23
N VAL A 2 16.95 -2.89 -1.97
CA VAL A 2 15.57 -2.71 -2.44
C VAL A 2 14.79 -3.98 -2.07
N PRO A 3 13.93 -3.95 -1.03
CA PRO A 3 13.06 -5.07 -0.71
C PRO A 3 12.12 -5.36 -1.88
N CYS A 4 12.15 -6.59 -2.38
CA CYS A 4 11.45 -6.98 -3.59
C CYS A 4 10.88 -8.40 -3.45
N TYR A 5 9.65 -8.59 -3.91
CA TYR A 5 8.91 -9.86 -3.84
C TYR A 5 8.51 -10.31 -5.24
N LEU A 6 8.75 -11.57 -5.58
CA LEU A 6 8.24 -12.17 -6.80
C LEU A 6 6.79 -12.62 -6.56
N LYS A 7 5.85 -12.12 -7.36
CA LYS A 7 4.42 -12.38 -7.19
C LYS A 7 3.80 -13.01 -8.43
N SER A 8 3.01 -14.07 -8.21
CA SER A 8 2.19 -14.75 -9.21
C SER A 8 0.75 -14.23 -9.30
N HIS A 9 0.38 -13.29 -8.43
CA HIS A 9 -0.94 -12.64 -8.39
C HIS A 9 -0.85 -11.25 -7.74
N SER A 10 -1.88 -10.41 -7.92
CA SER A 10 -1.98 -9.11 -7.26
C SER A 10 -2.78 -9.08 -5.95
N GLN A 11 -3.29 -10.23 -5.46
CA GLN A 11 -3.97 -10.27 -4.16
C GLN A 11 -3.05 -9.76 -3.02
N GLY A 12 -3.65 -9.06 -2.06
CA GLY A 12 -2.96 -8.44 -0.93
C GLY A 12 -2.17 -7.16 -1.27
N GLU A 13 -2.23 -6.66 -2.50
CA GLU A 13 -1.68 -5.35 -2.85
C GLU A 13 -2.69 -4.23 -2.61
N TYR A 14 -2.18 -3.08 -2.18
CA TYR A 14 -2.95 -1.83 -2.08
C TYR A 14 -3.00 -1.05 -3.40
N VAL A 15 -2.50 -1.66 -4.47
CA VAL A 15 -2.53 -1.15 -5.84
C VAL A 15 -3.34 -2.15 -6.66
N PHE A 16 -4.47 -1.67 -7.20
CA PHE A 16 -5.33 -2.49 -8.04
C PHE A 16 -4.87 -2.42 -9.49
N ASP A 17 -4.14 -3.43 -9.95
CA ASP A 17 -3.65 -3.53 -11.33
C ASP A 17 -4.30 -4.67 -12.13
N ARG A 18 -5.42 -5.23 -11.65
CA ARG A 18 -6.18 -6.28 -12.35
C ARG A 18 -6.53 -5.89 -13.79
N GLY A 19 -6.93 -4.64 -14.02
CA GLY A 19 -7.21 -4.14 -15.37
C GLY A 19 -5.99 -4.15 -16.30
N TRP A 20 -4.78 -3.90 -15.76
CA TRP A 20 -3.54 -4.01 -16.52
C TRP A 20 -3.20 -5.47 -16.81
N ALA A 21 -3.35 -6.35 -15.82
CA ALA A 21 -3.13 -7.78 -15.98
C ALA A 21 -4.04 -8.36 -17.07
N GLU A 22 -5.33 -8.02 -17.04
CA GLU A 22 -6.31 -8.45 -18.04
C GLU A 22 -6.00 -7.90 -19.44
N ALA A 23 -5.69 -6.61 -19.56
CA ALA A 23 -5.36 -6.00 -20.84
C ALA A 23 -4.09 -6.62 -21.45
N TYR A 24 -3.06 -6.84 -20.64
CA TYR A 24 -1.81 -7.45 -21.10
C TYR A 24 -2.02 -8.91 -21.50
N HIS A 25 -2.83 -9.66 -20.75
CA HIS A 25 -3.21 -11.02 -21.12
C HIS A 25 -3.99 -11.07 -22.44
N ARG A 26 -4.95 -10.16 -22.65
CA ARG A 26 -5.68 -10.05 -23.93
C ARG A 26 -4.78 -9.70 -25.11
N ALA A 27 -3.67 -9.01 -24.86
CA ALA A 27 -2.65 -8.73 -25.86
C ALA A 27 -1.68 -9.91 -26.12
N GLY A 28 -1.90 -11.06 -25.48
CA GLY A 28 -1.08 -12.28 -25.63
C GLY A 28 0.12 -12.36 -24.69
N GLY A 29 0.25 -11.42 -23.74
CA GLY A 29 1.33 -11.41 -22.75
C GLY A 29 1.02 -12.23 -21.50
N SER A 30 2.07 -12.57 -20.75
CA SER A 30 1.95 -13.11 -19.38
C SER A 30 2.30 -12.01 -18.39
N TYR A 31 1.30 -11.52 -17.65
CA TYR A 31 1.50 -10.43 -16.69
C TYR A 31 2.20 -10.90 -15.41
N TYR A 32 2.10 -12.18 -15.09
CA TYR A 32 2.77 -12.79 -13.95
C TYR A 32 3.83 -13.81 -14.44
N PRO A 33 4.92 -14.03 -13.67
CA PRO A 33 5.21 -13.36 -12.41
C PRO A 33 5.64 -11.90 -12.62
N LYS A 34 5.47 -11.07 -11.59
CA LYS A 34 5.96 -9.69 -11.54
C LYS A 34 6.79 -9.46 -10.28
N LEU A 35 7.72 -8.51 -10.32
CA LEU A 35 8.48 -8.08 -9.15
C LEU A 35 7.80 -6.90 -8.47
N GLN A 36 7.49 -7.03 -7.18
CA GLN A 36 6.89 -5.98 -6.37
C GLN A 36 7.92 -5.41 -5.40
N VAL A 37 8.30 -4.14 -5.60
CA VAL A 37 9.09 -3.36 -4.64
C VAL A 37 8.15 -2.65 -3.70
N SER A 38 8.19 -3.06 -2.44
CA SER A 38 7.42 -2.46 -1.34
C SER A 38 8.15 -2.75 -0.02
N VAL A 39 8.02 -1.83 0.94
CA VAL A 39 8.31 -2.11 2.35
C VAL A 39 7.05 -2.79 2.91
N PRO A 40 7.14 -3.88 3.69
CA PRO A 40 6.07 -4.87 3.85
C PRO A 40 4.68 -4.28 4.06
N PHE A 41 3.79 -4.67 3.13
CA PHE A 41 2.32 -4.56 3.12
C PHE A 41 1.71 -3.35 3.82
N THR A 42 2.23 -2.14 3.57
CA THR A 42 1.56 -0.90 3.97
C THR A 42 1.46 0.04 2.76
N PRO A 43 0.29 0.66 2.49
CA PRO A 43 0.12 1.66 1.44
C PRO A 43 0.73 3.02 1.80
N ALA A 44 1.89 3.01 2.47
CA ALA A 44 2.55 4.21 2.95
C ALA A 44 3.64 4.63 1.97
N THR A 45 3.57 5.90 1.55
CA THR A 45 4.65 6.55 0.81
C THR A 45 5.91 6.57 1.67
N GLY A 46 7.02 6.07 1.13
CA GLY A 46 8.28 5.99 1.84
C GLY A 46 9.43 5.61 0.93
N PRO A 47 10.67 5.56 1.46
CA PRO A 47 11.84 5.21 0.67
C PRO A 47 11.69 3.78 0.11
N ARG A 48 11.94 3.62 -1.18
CA ARG A 48 11.97 2.32 -1.88
C ARG A 48 13.38 1.93 -2.29
N LEU A 49 14.24 2.91 -2.52
CA LEU A 49 15.67 2.72 -2.69
C LEU A 49 16.35 3.00 -1.34
N LEU A 50 16.61 1.94 -0.57
CA LEU A 50 17.25 2.08 0.75
C LEU A 50 18.75 2.29 0.57
N ILE A 51 19.14 3.56 0.54
CA ILE A 51 20.53 4.02 0.38
C ILE A 51 21.00 4.62 1.70
N ARG A 52 22.14 4.13 2.20
CA ARG A 52 22.77 4.64 3.43
C ARG A 52 23.21 6.10 3.24
N ASP A 53 23.24 6.87 4.30
CA ASP A 53 23.83 8.22 4.28
C ASP A 53 25.35 8.19 4.07
N GLY A 54 25.91 9.30 3.57
CA GLY A 54 27.35 9.47 3.35
C GLY A 54 27.91 8.77 2.10
N VAL A 55 27.07 8.20 1.24
CA VAL A 55 27.47 7.65 -0.06
C VAL A 55 26.88 8.48 -1.20
N ASP A 56 27.43 8.31 -2.40
CA ASP A 56 26.87 8.88 -3.62
C ASP A 56 25.49 8.25 -3.92
N ARG A 57 24.42 8.98 -3.60
CA ARG A 57 23.05 8.50 -3.74
C ARG A 57 22.64 8.31 -5.20
N GLU A 58 23.19 9.12 -6.11
CA GLU A 58 22.84 9.04 -7.52
C GLU A 58 23.47 7.78 -8.13
N MET A 59 24.78 7.59 -7.95
CA MET A 59 25.48 6.40 -8.43
C MET A 59 24.86 5.12 -7.87
N ILE A 60 24.59 5.06 -6.57
CA ILE A 60 23.98 3.89 -5.94
C ILE A 60 22.54 3.71 -6.41
N GLY A 61 21.75 4.78 -6.47
CA GLY A 61 20.38 4.73 -6.99
C GLY A 61 20.32 4.17 -8.41
N SER A 62 21.23 4.60 -9.30
CA SER A 62 21.30 4.14 -10.68
C SER A 62 21.69 2.66 -10.74
N ALA A 63 22.60 2.22 -9.88
CA ALA A 63 22.95 0.81 -9.75
C ALA A 63 21.75 -0.03 -9.27
N LEU A 64 20.98 0.45 -8.30
CA LEU A 64 19.76 -0.23 -7.84
C LEU A 64 18.68 -0.30 -8.93
N ALA A 65 18.45 0.78 -9.67
CA ALA A 65 17.49 0.81 -10.77
C ALA A 65 17.88 -0.17 -11.90
N ARG A 66 19.16 -0.22 -12.27
CA ARG A 66 19.68 -1.23 -13.21
C ARG A 66 19.55 -2.64 -12.64
N GLY A 67 19.85 -2.83 -11.36
CA GLY A 67 19.71 -4.11 -10.67
C GLY A 67 18.28 -4.65 -10.69
N LEU A 68 17.28 -3.78 -10.50
CA LEU A 68 15.86 -4.17 -10.62
C LEU A 68 15.51 -4.67 -12.03
N ARG A 69 15.97 -3.98 -13.08
CA ARG A 69 15.75 -4.42 -14.47
C ARG A 69 16.47 -5.74 -14.77
N ALA A 70 17.70 -5.88 -14.29
CA ALA A 70 18.44 -7.13 -14.44
C ALA A 70 17.76 -8.29 -13.70
N LEU A 71 17.25 -8.05 -12.49
CA LEU A 71 16.51 -9.02 -11.72
C LEU A 71 15.22 -9.45 -12.44
N CYS A 72 14.47 -8.50 -13.00
CA CYS A 72 13.28 -8.77 -13.81
C CYS A 72 13.56 -9.79 -14.92
N ASN A 73 14.64 -9.56 -15.68
CA ASN A 73 15.05 -10.46 -16.75
C ASN A 73 15.50 -11.83 -16.20
N ALA A 74 16.30 -11.84 -15.13
CA ALA A 74 16.84 -13.06 -14.54
C ALA A 74 15.76 -13.95 -13.90
N THR A 75 14.65 -13.37 -13.44
CA THR A 75 13.51 -14.10 -12.87
C THR A 75 12.40 -14.36 -13.88
N GLU A 76 12.60 -14.01 -15.16
CA GLU A 76 11.56 -14.09 -16.21
C GLU A 76 10.25 -13.38 -15.81
N ALA A 77 10.38 -12.33 -15.01
CA ALA A 77 9.24 -11.53 -14.59
C ALA A 77 8.85 -10.58 -15.72
N SER A 78 7.55 -10.36 -15.88
CA SER A 78 6.99 -9.48 -16.90
C SER A 78 7.36 -8.00 -16.66
N SER A 79 7.48 -7.62 -15.39
CA SER A 79 7.65 -6.23 -14.97
C SER A 79 8.22 -6.08 -13.55
N VAL A 80 8.67 -4.86 -13.24
CA VAL A 80 9.02 -4.42 -11.88
C VAL A 80 8.14 -3.25 -11.47
N HIS A 81 7.47 -3.39 -10.33
CA HIS A 81 6.51 -2.45 -9.80
C HIS A 81 7.05 -1.81 -8.52
N VAL A 82 7.39 -0.52 -8.58
CA VAL A 82 7.78 0.25 -7.40
C VAL A 82 6.58 1.06 -6.91
N THR A 83 5.90 0.57 -5.87
CA THR A 83 4.67 1.18 -5.37
C THR A 83 4.94 2.07 -4.15
N PHE A 84 4.20 3.18 -4.05
CA PHE A 84 4.31 4.15 -2.94
C PHE A 84 5.75 4.68 -2.74
N ALA A 85 6.50 4.86 -3.84
CA ALA A 85 7.76 5.58 -3.80
C ALA A 85 7.51 7.07 -3.49
N ARG A 86 8.49 7.70 -2.86
CA ARG A 86 8.49 9.17 -2.77
C ARG A 86 8.56 9.79 -4.17
N GLU A 87 8.09 11.02 -4.29
CA GLU A 87 8.04 11.73 -5.57
C GLU A 87 9.43 11.86 -6.22
N ASP A 88 10.48 12.12 -5.44
CA ASP A 88 11.85 12.23 -5.91
C ASP A 88 12.39 10.89 -6.42
N GLU A 89 12.11 9.78 -5.72
CA GLU A 89 12.45 8.43 -6.17
C GLU A 89 11.67 8.03 -7.43
N ALA A 90 10.39 8.41 -7.53
CA ALA A 90 9.58 8.14 -8.73
C ALA A 90 10.12 8.89 -9.95
N LYS A 91 10.53 10.16 -9.79
CA LYS A 91 11.20 10.94 -10.84
C LYS A 91 12.54 10.34 -11.23
N PHE A 92 13.33 9.96 -10.22
CA PHE A 92 14.63 9.32 -10.41
C PHE A 92 14.50 8.01 -11.21
N LEU A 93 13.59 7.12 -10.82
CA LEU A 93 13.33 5.87 -11.53
C LEU A 93 12.78 6.11 -12.94
N GLY A 94 11.95 7.15 -13.13
CA GLY A 94 11.50 7.59 -14.44
C GLY A 94 12.65 7.89 -15.40
N ALA A 95 13.67 8.60 -14.93
CA ALA A 95 14.90 8.86 -15.70
C ALA A 95 15.71 7.57 -16.01
N HIS A 96 15.43 6.47 -15.31
CA HIS A 96 16.07 5.16 -15.51
C HIS A 96 15.19 4.18 -16.31
N GLY A 97 14.15 4.67 -16.98
CA GLY A 97 13.31 3.90 -17.90
C GLY A 97 12.09 3.23 -17.26
N PHE A 98 11.75 3.57 -16.02
CA PHE A 98 10.49 3.15 -15.41
C PHE A 98 9.34 4.05 -15.87
N LEU A 99 8.15 3.46 -16.04
CA LEU A 99 6.94 4.23 -16.35
C LEU A 99 6.32 4.76 -15.05
N GLN A 100 5.97 6.05 -15.05
CA GLN A 100 5.27 6.67 -13.93
C GLN A 100 3.77 6.45 -14.05
N ARG A 101 3.16 5.96 -12.98
CA ARG A 101 1.71 5.84 -12.85
C ARG A 101 1.25 6.66 -11.64
N THR A 102 0.34 7.59 -11.89
CA THR A 102 -0.29 8.38 -10.83
C THR A 102 -1.52 7.67 -10.31
N ASP A 103 -1.73 7.75 -8.99
CA ASP A 103 -2.93 7.26 -8.32
C ASP A 103 -3.41 8.30 -7.29
N GLN A 104 -4.63 8.17 -6.80
CA GLN A 104 -5.19 9.08 -5.81
C GLN A 104 -5.34 8.38 -4.46
N GLN A 105 -4.91 9.05 -3.39
CA GLN A 105 -5.08 8.60 -2.03
C GLN A 105 -5.84 9.63 -1.22
N PHE A 106 -6.77 9.17 -0.38
CA PHE A 106 -7.48 10.01 0.57
C PHE A 106 -6.83 9.85 1.92
N HIS A 107 -6.20 10.91 2.41
CA HIS A 107 -5.57 10.92 3.72
C HIS A 107 -6.46 11.69 4.69
N TRP A 108 -6.85 11.03 5.78
CA TRP A 108 -7.48 11.73 6.89
C TRP A 108 -6.38 12.31 7.79
N HIS A 109 -6.43 13.61 8.01
CA HIS A 109 -5.54 14.31 8.93
C HIS A 109 -6.35 14.86 10.09
N ASN A 110 -5.88 14.60 11.31
CA ASN A 110 -6.44 15.25 12.47
C ASN A 110 -6.08 16.75 12.44
N GLN A 111 -7.07 17.62 12.26
CA GLN A 111 -6.90 19.08 12.26
C GLN A 111 -6.93 19.69 13.68
N GLY A 112 -6.41 18.95 14.66
CA GLY A 112 -6.40 19.35 16.08
C GLY A 112 -7.68 19.02 16.85
N TYR A 113 -8.52 18.12 16.35
CA TYR A 113 -9.69 17.60 17.07
C TYR A 113 -9.25 16.84 18.32
N LYS A 114 -9.85 17.16 19.46
CA LYS A 114 -9.61 16.47 20.74
C LYS A 114 -10.68 15.42 21.02
N THR A 115 -11.87 15.64 20.46
CA THR A 115 -13.01 14.75 20.62
C THR A 115 -13.62 14.38 19.27
N PHE A 116 -14.41 13.30 19.26
CA PHE A 116 -15.19 12.92 18.08
C PHE A 116 -16.21 14.02 17.71
N ASP A 117 -16.80 14.69 18.70
CA ASP A 117 -17.72 15.79 18.45
C ASP A 117 -17.02 17.01 17.84
N ASP A 118 -15.74 17.25 18.14
CA ASP A 118 -14.95 18.31 17.49
C ASP A 118 -14.83 18.03 15.98
N PHE A 119 -14.47 16.79 15.60
CA PHE A 119 -14.43 16.36 14.19
C PHE A 119 -15.81 16.47 13.52
N LEU A 120 -16.86 15.99 14.19
CA LEU A 120 -18.21 16.10 13.67
C LEU A 120 -18.68 17.56 13.52
N GLY A 121 -18.15 18.45 14.37
CA GLY A 121 -18.35 19.89 14.34
C GLY A 121 -17.91 20.54 13.02
N SER A 122 -16.88 20.01 12.36
CA SER A 122 -16.41 20.54 11.06
C SER A 122 -17.22 20.07 9.86
N LEU A 123 -18.15 19.13 10.05
CA LEU A 123 -19.00 18.59 8.99
C LEU A 123 -20.35 19.31 8.90
N ASN A 124 -20.94 19.31 7.70
CA ASN A 124 -22.31 19.77 7.50
C ASN A 124 -23.32 18.92 8.29
N SER A 125 -24.52 19.48 8.53
CA SER A 125 -25.55 18.85 9.37
C SER A 125 -25.97 17.46 8.86
N ARG A 126 -26.02 17.25 7.54
CA ARG A 126 -26.40 15.96 6.94
C ARG A 126 -25.36 14.88 7.24
N HIS A 127 -24.08 15.14 6.95
CA HIS A 127 -22.99 14.20 7.24
C HIS A 127 -22.84 13.94 8.74
N ARG A 128 -22.93 14.98 9.57
CA ARG A 128 -22.89 14.85 11.03
C ARG A 128 -23.97 13.91 11.55
N LYS A 129 -25.23 14.11 11.11
CA LYS A 129 -26.36 13.26 11.53
C LYS A 129 -26.22 11.82 11.01
N GLY A 130 -25.73 11.65 9.78
CA GLY A 130 -25.45 10.34 9.19
C GLY A 130 -24.48 9.53 10.02
N ILE A 131 -23.27 10.08 10.26
CA ILE A 131 -22.21 9.40 11.02
C ILE A 131 -22.66 9.09 12.46
N LYS A 132 -23.37 10.02 13.14
CA LYS A 132 -23.89 9.75 14.50
C LYS A 132 -24.91 8.59 14.51
N ARG A 133 -25.75 8.49 13.48
CA ARG A 133 -26.72 7.39 13.36
C ARG A 133 -26.02 6.08 13.10
N GLU A 134 -25.11 6.03 12.12
CA GLU A 134 -24.35 4.83 11.76
C GLU A 134 -23.56 4.29 12.97
N ARG A 135 -22.89 5.18 13.73
CA ARG A 135 -22.17 4.79 14.94
C ARG A 135 -23.10 4.22 16.02
N ARG A 136 -24.30 4.77 16.19
CA ARG A 136 -25.28 4.25 17.16
C ARG A 136 -25.81 2.88 16.74
N GLU A 137 -26.13 2.72 15.45
CA GLU A 137 -26.64 1.47 14.90
C GLU A 137 -25.59 0.35 14.98
N ALA A 138 -24.33 0.65 14.67
CA ALA A 138 -23.22 -0.29 14.81
C ALA A 138 -23.05 -0.81 16.25
N LEU A 139 -23.39 -0.02 17.26
CA LEU A 139 -23.27 -0.40 18.67
C LEU A 139 -24.58 -0.98 19.26
N ALA A 140 -25.67 -0.98 18.50
CA ALA A 140 -27.00 -1.34 19.01
C ALA A 140 -27.10 -2.80 19.47
N ALA A 141 -26.30 -3.70 18.89
CA ALA A 141 -26.26 -5.12 19.24
C ALA A 141 -25.36 -5.44 20.45
N GLY A 142 -24.97 -4.44 21.25
CA GLY A 142 -24.06 -4.64 22.39
C GLY A 142 -22.60 -4.86 21.99
N ILE A 143 -22.21 -4.42 20.79
CA ILE A 143 -20.85 -4.55 20.28
C ILE A 143 -19.92 -3.61 21.05
N THR A 144 -18.81 -4.14 21.57
CA THR A 144 -17.71 -3.34 22.14
C THR A 144 -16.55 -3.26 21.17
N ILE A 145 -15.90 -2.09 21.12
CA ILE A 145 -14.75 -1.84 20.26
C ILE A 145 -13.52 -1.68 21.14
N HIS A 146 -12.50 -2.49 20.88
CA HIS A 146 -11.21 -2.46 21.58
C HIS A 146 -10.11 -2.02 20.62
N TRP A 147 -9.25 -1.11 21.07
CA TRP A 147 -8.05 -0.70 20.35
C TRP A 147 -6.87 -1.48 20.92
N LEU A 148 -6.30 -2.40 20.13
CA LEU A 148 -5.13 -3.19 20.51
C LEU A 148 -3.89 -2.65 19.81
N THR A 149 -2.79 -2.48 20.56
CA THR A 149 -1.51 -2.04 20.01
C THR A 149 -0.35 -2.79 20.66
N GLY A 150 0.75 -3.00 19.92
CA GLY A 150 1.96 -3.59 20.47
C GLY A 150 1.70 -4.97 21.10
N SER A 151 2.05 -5.12 22.38
CA SER A 151 1.87 -6.35 23.13
C SER A 151 0.42 -6.71 23.46
N ASP A 152 -0.54 -5.79 23.27
CA ASP A 152 -1.96 -6.08 23.46
C ASP A 152 -2.54 -6.95 22.32
N ILE A 153 -1.80 -7.08 21.22
CA ILE A 153 -2.15 -7.95 20.09
C ILE A 153 -1.68 -9.37 20.43
N THR A 154 -2.52 -10.11 21.15
CA THR A 154 -2.26 -11.49 21.60
C THR A 154 -2.45 -12.51 20.47
N GLU A 155 -2.04 -13.75 20.71
CA GLU A 155 -2.29 -14.88 19.78
C GLU A 155 -3.79 -15.07 19.52
N ASP A 156 -4.63 -15.02 20.55
CA ASP A 156 -6.10 -15.10 20.39
C ASP A 156 -6.64 -14.01 19.43
N ALA A 157 -6.10 -12.79 19.48
CA ALA A 157 -6.50 -11.72 18.57
C ALA A 157 -6.04 -12.00 17.13
N TRP A 158 -4.88 -12.64 16.95
CA TRP A 158 -4.38 -13.08 15.64
C TRP A 158 -5.22 -14.22 15.06
N ASP A 159 -5.59 -15.20 15.88
CA ASP A 159 -6.41 -16.33 15.46
C ASP A 159 -7.79 -15.86 14.99
N ALA A 160 -8.44 -15.00 15.77
CA ALA A 160 -9.72 -14.39 15.37
C ALA A 160 -9.59 -13.54 14.10
N PHE A 161 -8.51 -12.75 13.97
CA PHE A 161 -8.26 -11.98 12.74
C PHE A 161 -8.09 -12.90 11.52
N PHE A 162 -7.35 -14.00 11.66
CA PHE A 162 -7.12 -14.96 10.59
C PHE A 162 -8.42 -15.64 10.15
N GLU A 163 -9.28 -16.05 11.09
CA GLU A 163 -10.60 -16.60 10.78
C GLU A 163 -11.44 -15.62 9.94
N PHE A 164 -11.56 -14.36 10.37
CA PHE A 164 -12.29 -13.33 9.61
C PHE A 164 -11.67 -13.05 8.23
N TYR A 165 -10.34 -13.05 8.14
CA TYR A 165 -9.64 -12.86 6.86
C TYR A 165 -9.95 -13.99 5.88
N MET A 166 -10.00 -15.23 6.35
CA MET A 166 -10.31 -16.40 5.52
C MET A 166 -11.78 -16.43 5.09
N GLU A 167 -12.71 -15.93 5.90
CA GLU A 167 -14.13 -15.84 5.54
C GLU A 167 -14.45 -14.72 4.52
N THR A 168 -13.56 -13.74 4.37
CA THR A 168 -13.77 -12.56 3.48
C THR A 168 -13.04 -12.65 2.14
N GLY A 169 -12.40 -13.78 1.84
CA GLY A 169 -11.63 -14.06 0.61
C GLY A 169 -12.42 -14.61 -0.58
#